data_AF-A0A954X1X0-F1
#
_entry.id   AF-A0A954X1X0-F1
#
_cell.length_a   1.000
_cell.length_b   1.000
_cell.length_c   1.000
_cell.angle_alpha   90.00
_cell.angle_beta   90.00
_cell.angle_gamma   90.00
#
_symmetry.space_group_name_H-M   'P 1'
#
loop_
_entity.id
_entity.type
_entity.pdbx_description
1 polymer ?
#
loop_
_entity_poly.entity_id
_entity_poly.type
_entity_poly.pdbx_seq_one_letter_code
_entity_poly.pdbx_strand_id
1 'polypeptide(L)'
;MRLCRFVQDQRHEVGFYDEQYVTPIDEAARAMHQATGEAFPLDYGDHLLAYLPPEGPAAAGAAKLAKWLETDAAKDVKRLKTDSLQLLVPVPNPPKLFLLAGNYAAHIQEGGGIAAERA
;
A
#
# COMPACT_ATOMS: atom_id res chain seq x y z
N MET A 1 -0.48 3.35 7.50
CA MET A 1 -0.20 2.18 6.62
C MET A 1 0.10 2.67 5.22
N ARG A 2 1.23 2.28 4.64
CA ARG A 2 1.57 2.49 3.22
C ARG A 2 1.80 1.12 2.60
N LEU A 3 1.21 0.89 1.43
CA LEU A 3 1.32 -0.39 0.71
C LEU A 3 2.02 -0.15 -0.62
N CYS A 4 2.77 -1.14 -1.07
CA CYS A 4 3.41 -1.14 -2.38
C CYS A 4 3.23 -2.50 -3.07
N ARG A 5 3.40 -2.50 -4.40
CA ARG A 5 3.66 -3.70 -5.18
C ARG A 5 5.15 -3.76 -5.50
N PHE A 6 5.74 -4.94 -5.49
CA PHE A 6 7.15 -5.13 -5.81
C PHE A 6 7.41 -6.47 -6.47
N VAL A 7 8.57 -6.63 -7.10
CA VAL A 7 9.04 -7.92 -7.64
C VAL A 7 9.97 -8.59 -6.63
N GLN A 8 9.70 -9.85 -6.32
CA GLN A 8 10.58 -10.72 -5.55
C GLN A 8 10.55 -12.12 -6.16
N ASP A 9 11.71 -12.72 -6.40
CA ASP A 9 11.83 -14.08 -6.97
C ASP A 9 10.98 -14.27 -8.24
N GLN A 10 10.97 -13.25 -9.12
CA GLN A 10 10.17 -13.20 -10.37
C GLN A 10 8.65 -13.20 -10.17
N ARG A 11 8.17 -13.00 -8.93
CA ARG A 11 6.75 -12.86 -8.59
C ARG A 11 6.42 -11.43 -8.23
N HIS A 12 5.18 -11.03 -8.50
CA HIS A 12 4.64 -9.78 -7.99
C HIS A 12 4.04 -10.01 -6.62
N GLU A 13 4.45 -9.20 -5.66
CA GLU A 13 4.04 -9.30 -4.27
C GLU A 13 3.54 -7.94 -3.76
N VAL A 14 2.83 -7.95 -2.63
CA VAL A 14 2.40 -6.75 -1.91
C VAL A 14 3.05 -6.71 -0.54
N GLY A 15 3.43 -5.51 -0.11
CA GLY A 15 4.08 -5.32 1.18
C GLY A 15 3.78 -3.97 1.82
N PHE A 16 3.97 -3.93 3.13
CA PHE A 16 3.98 -2.69 3.90
C PHE A 16 5.27 -1.95 3.62
N TYR A 17 5.14 -0.76 3.04
CA TYR A 17 6.26 0.10 2.66
C TYR A 17 6.65 1.03 3.81
N ASP A 18 7.92 1.00 4.17
CA ASP A 18 8.63 2.10 4.78
C ASP A 18 9.80 2.53 3.88
N GLU A 19 10.32 3.75 4.07
CA GLU A 19 11.34 4.32 3.17
C GLU A 19 12.60 3.45 3.07
N GLN A 20 12.88 2.65 4.10
CA GLN A 20 14.09 1.82 4.20
C GLN A 20 13.80 0.37 3.85
N TYR A 21 12.59 -0.11 4.12
CA TYR A 21 12.21 -1.50 4.01
C TYR A 21 10.78 -1.70 3.49
N VAL A 22 10.59 -2.85 2.84
CA VAL A 22 9.29 -3.43 2.57
C VAL A 22 9.14 -4.69 3.42
N THR A 23 8.02 -4.80 4.13
CA THR A 23 7.61 -6.04 4.80
C THR A 23 6.57 -6.73 3.93
N PRO A 24 6.88 -7.87 3.29
CA PRO A 24 5.89 -8.64 2.53
C PRO A 24 4.66 -8.99 3.39
N ILE A 25 3.46 -8.91 2.83
CA ILE A 25 2.22 -9.18 3.58
C ILE A 25 2.18 -10.62 4.08
N ASP A 26 2.68 -11.58 3.30
CA ASP A 26 2.71 -13.00 3.66
C ASP A 26 3.69 -13.29 4.82
N GLU A 27 4.84 -12.62 4.84
CA GLU A 27 5.80 -12.63 5.96
C GLU A 27 5.16 -12.07 7.24
N ALA A 28 4.52 -10.90 7.14
CA ALA A 28 3.83 -10.27 8.26
C ALA A 28 2.67 -11.13 8.79
N ALA A 29 1.85 -11.67 7.88
CA ALA A 29 0.73 -12.55 8.21
C ALA A 29 1.19 -13.83 8.91
N ARG A 30 2.23 -14.48 8.38
CA ARG A 30 2.79 -15.69 8.98
C ARG A 30 3.34 -15.44 10.38
N ALA A 31 4.08 -14.34 10.56
CA ALA A 31 4.65 -14.02 11.86
C ALA A 31 3.57 -13.63 12.89
N MET A 32 2.55 -12.86 12.47
CA MET A 32 1.41 -12.56 13.35
C MET A 32 0.68 -13.84 13.75
N HIS A 33 0.43 -14.74 12.79
CA HIS A 33 -0.21 -16.03 13.07
C HIS A 33 0.59 -16.87 14.07
N GLN A 34 1.92 -16.92 13.95
CA GLN A 34 2.78 -17.60 14.91
C GLN A 34 2.71 -16.97 16.32
N ALA A 35 2.55 -15.66 16.40
CA ALA A 35 2.50 -14.93 17.67
C ALA A 35 1.13 -14.96 18.35
N THR A 36 0.03 -14.96 17.58
CA THR A 36 -1.33 -14.76 18.11
C THR A 36 -2.32 -15.88 17.79
N GLY A 37 -1.98 -16.78 16.87
CA GLY A 37 -2.88 -17.79 16.32
C GLY A 37 -3.91 -17.26 15.31
N GLU A 38 -3.93 -15.95 15.05
CA GLU A 38 -4.89 -15.34 14.14
C GLU A 38 -4.50 -15.54 12.67
N ALA A 39 -5.46 -15.94 11.83
CA ALA A 39 -5.23 -16.10 10.40
C ALA A 39 -5.50 -14.79 9.64
N PHE A 40 -4.77 -14.56 8.55
CA PHE A 40 -4.99 -13.46 7.63
C PHE A 40 -5.16 -13.99 6.20
N PRO A 41 -6.17 -13.53 5.44
CA PRO A 41 -6.41 -14.01 4.08
C PRO A 41 -5.32 -13.51 3.11
N LEU A 42 -4.70 -14.42 2.36
CA LEU A 42 -3.59 -14.17 1.42
C LEU A 42 -3.98 -14.39 -0.05
N ASP A 43 -5.26 -14.59 -0.33
CA ASP A 43 -5.82 -14.99 -1.62
C ASP A 43 -5.97 -13.83 -2.63
N TYR A 44 -5.57 -12.62 -2.27
CA TYR A 44 -5.69 -11.43 -3.13
C TYR A 44 -4.46 -11.14 -3.99
N GLY A 45 -3.40 -11.96 -3.89
CA GLY A 45 -2.18 -11.80 -4.69
C GLY A 45 -1.60 -10.38 -4.60
N ASP A 46 -1.28 -9.78 -5.75
CA ASP A 46 -0.71 -8.45 -5.83
C ASP A 46 -1.75 -7.31 -6.04
N HIS A 47 -3.04 -7.63 -5.90
CA HIS A 47 -4.13 -6.67 -6.10
C HIS A 47 -4.26 -5.71 -4.93
N LEU A 48 -3.48 -4.63 -4.96
CA LEU A 48 -3.35 -3.66 -3.87
C LEU A 48 -4.68 -3.09 -3.36
N LEU A 49 -5.68 -2.94 -4.23
CA LEU A 49 -7.03 -2.47 -3.85
C LEU A 49 -7.72 -3.38 -2.83
N ALA A 50 -7.43 -4.69 -2.83
CA ALA A 50 -8.04 -5.61 -1.88
C ALA A 50 -7.66 -5.30 -0.42
N TYR A 51 -6.51 -4.65 -0.23
CA TYR A 51 -5.94 -4.31 1.08
C TYR A 51 -6.20 -2.85 1.49
N LEU A 52 -6.89 -2.05 0.66
CA LEU A 52 -7.14 -0.63 0.92
C LEU A 52 -8.56 -0.36 1.42
N PRO A 53 -8.74 0.57 2.37
CA PRO A 53 -10.06 1.02 2.78
C PRO A 53 -10.74 1.86 1.67
N PRO A 54 -12.07 2.04 1.71
CA PRO A 54 -13.00 1.45 2.68
C PRO A 54 -13.53 0.05 2.27
N GLU A 55 -13.44 -0.32 1.00
CA GLU A 55 -14.14 -1.50 0.46
C GLU A 55 -13.25 -2.72 0.20
N GLY A 56 -11.93 -2.61 0.38
CA GLY A 56 -11.03 -3.74 0.19
C GLY A 56 -11.37 -4.88 1.19
N PRO A 57 -11.63 -6.11 0.72
CA PRO A 57 -12.04 -7.21 1.60
C PRO A 57 -10.99 -7.58 2.66
N ALA A 58 -9.71 -7.31 2.42
CA ALA A 58 -8.62 -7.50 3.38
C ALA A 58 -8.21 -6.21 4.10
N ALA A 59 -8.88 -5.07 3.87
CA ALA A 59 -8.43 -3.76 4.36
C ALA A 59 -8.34 -3.69 5.89
N ALA A 60 -9.34 -4.20 6.60
CA ALA A 60 -9.34 -4.21 8.07
C ALA A 60 -8.20 -5.10 8.62
N GLY A 61 -7.99 -6.27 8.02
CA GLY A 61 -6.89 -7.15 8.40
C GLY A 61 -5.52 -6.56 8.06
N ALA A 62 -5.37 -5.88 6.92
CA ALA A 62 -4.13 -5.23 6.52
C ALA A 62 -3.78 -4.08 7.49
N ALA A 63 -4.76 -3.29 7.90
CA ALA A 63 -4.59 -2.26 8.91
C ALA A 63 -4.19 -2.87 10.28
N LYS A 64 -4.79 -4.00 10.64
CA LYS A 64 -4.44 -4.73 11.87
C LYS A 64 -3.02 -5.27 11.82
N LEU A 65 -2.61 -5.89 10.71
CA LEU A 65 -1.23 -6.34 10.48
C LEU A 65 -0.24 -5.19 10.55
N ALA A 66 -0.52 -4.08 9.87
CA ALA A 66 0.33 -2.90 9.90
C ALA A 66 0.54 -2.40 11.33
N LYS A 67 -0.52 -2.38 12.14
CA LYS A 67 -0.44 -1.99 13.56
C LYS A 67 0.33 -3.01 14.39
N TRP A 68 0.17 -4.30 14.13
CA TRP A 68 0.91 -5.36 14.84
C TRP A 68 2.42 -5.29 14.54
N LEU A 69 2.83 -4.91 13.33
CA LEU A 69 4.23 -4.71 12.95
C LEU A 69 4.93 -3.60 13.75
N GLU A 70 4.19 -2.73 14.42
CA GLU A 70 4.74 -1.68 15.30
C GLU A 70 5.08 -2.21 16.71
N THR A 71 4.81 -3.50 17.00
CA THR A 71 5.02 -4.10 18.32
C THR A 71 6.36 -4.85 18.42
N ASP A 72 6.86 -5.04 19.63
CA ASP A 72 8.08 -5.83 19.89
C ASP A 72 7.98 -7.29 19.43
N ALA A 73 6.76 -7.84 19.38
CA ALA A 73 6.51 -9.20 18.89
C ALA A 73 6.83 -9.35 17.38
N ALA A 74 6.87 -8.24 16.64
CA ALA A 74 7.16 -8.22 15.22
C ALA A 74 8.61 -7.86 14.86
N LYS A 75 9.50 -7.68 15.86
CA LYS A 75 10.88 -7.19 15.65
C LYS A 75 11.70 -8.07 14.69
N ASP A 76 11.43 -9.37 14.70
CA ASP A 76 12.16 -10.40 13.93
C ASP A 76 11.47 -10.72 12.59
N VAL A 77 10.39 -10.00 12.23
CA VAL A 77 9.72 -10.17 10.94
C VAL A 77 10.69 -9.79 9.83
N LYS A 78 10.77 -10.67 8.83
CA LYS A 78 11.62 -10.48 7.66
C LYS A 78 11.22 -9.20 6.92
N ARG A 79 12.22 -8.35 6.70
CA ARG A 79 12.12 -7.10 5.97
C ARG A 79 13.13 -7.09 4.84
N LEU A 80 12.71 -6.56 3.69
CA LEU A 80 13.53 -6.44 2.49
C LEU A 80 13.91 -4.97 2.33
N LYS A 81 15.17 -4.66 2.04
CA LYS A 81 15.56 -3.26 1.84
C LYS A 81 14.87 -2.69 0.60
N THR A 82 14.27 -1.52 0.71
CA THR A 82 13.55 -0.88 -0.40
C THR A 82 14.45 -0.66 -1.61
N ASP A 83 15.72 -0.32 -1.41
CA ASP A 83 16.72 -0.10 -2.48
C ASP A 83 17.12 -1.38 -3.24
N SER A 84 16.82 -2.55 -2.70
CA SER A 84 17.09 -3.85 -3.31
C SER A 84 15.90 -4.39 -4.12
N LEU A 85 14.77 -3.69 -4.10
CA LEU A 85 13.53 -4.11 -4.73
C LEU A 85 13.20 -3.29 -5.97
N GLN A 86 12.62 -3.96 -6.97
CA GLN A 86 11.90 -3.28 -8.03
C GLN A 86 10.47 -2.98 -7.56
N LEU A 87 10.20 -1.72 -7.22
CA LEU A 87 8.83 -1.25 -6.95
C LEU A 87 8.03 -1.15 -8.25
N LEU A 88 6.75 -1.53 -8.18
CA LEU A 88 5.82 -1.54 -9.31
C LEU A 88 4.78 -0.43 -9.16
N VAL A 89 4.11 -0.09 -10.26
CA VAL A 89 2.94 0.79 -10.26
C VAL A 89 1.89 0.24 -9.29
N PRO A 90 1.38 1.01 -8.30
CA PRO A 90 0.48 0.48 -7.27
C PRO A 90 -0.82 -0.13 -7.80
N VAL A 91 -1.42 0.51 -8.82
CA VAL A 91 -2.62 0.02 -9.51
C VAL A 91 -2.32 0.02 -11.01
N PRO A 92 -1.88 -1.11 -11.59
CA PRO A 92 -1.37 -1.16 -12.96
C PRO A 92 -2.46 -1.02 -14.02
N ASN A 93 -3.69 -1.46 -13.69
CA ASN A 93 -4.83 -1.49 -14.62
C ASN A 93 -6.08 -0.91 -13.91
N PRO A 94 -6.13 0.40 -13.62
CA PRO A 94 -7.31 0.98 -13.00
C PRO A 94 -8.48 0.95 -14.00
N PRO A 95 -9.70 0.55 -13.58
CA PRO A 95 -10.85 0.48 -14.49
C PRO A 95 -11.30 1.87 -14.96
N LYS A 96 -10.97 2.92 -14.20
CA LYS A 96 -11.22 4.33 -14.51
C LYS A 96 -10.07 5.17 -13.96
N LEU A 97 -9.70 6.22 -14.68
CA LEU A 97 -8.72 7.21 -14.23
C LEU A 97 -9.37 8.60 -14.32
N PHE A 98 -9.52 9.27 -13.18
CA PHE A 98 -10.05 10.63 -13.12
C PHE A 98 -8.91 11.64 -13.23
N LEU A 99 -8.93 12.46 -14.27
CA LEU A 99 -7.93 13.51 -14.52
C LEU A 99 -8.57 14.87 -14.29
N LEU A 100 -8.25 15.51 -13.16
CA LEU A 100 -8.81 16.81 -12.78
C LEU A 100 -7.88 17.94 -13.23
N ALA A 101 -8.30 18.68 -14.24
CA ALA A 101 -7.65 19.93 -14.64
C ALA A 101 -8.12 21.10 -13.76
N GLY A 102 -7.26 22.10 -13.55
CA GLY A 102 -7.64 23.34 -12.85
C GLY A 102 -7.92 23.19 -11.35
N ASN A 103 -7.41 22.15 -10.68
CA ASN A 103 -7.65 21.97 -9.23
C ASN A 103 -6.78 22.87 -8.31
N TYR A 104 -6.00 23.77 -8.90
CA TYR A 104 -5.17 24.76 -8.21
C TYR A 104 -5.42 26.15 -8.81
N ALA A 105 -5.88 27.09 -7.98
CA ALA A 105 -6.21 28.44 -8.42
C ALA A 105 -5.01 29.19 -9.03
N ALA A 106 -3.81 29.01 -8.46
CA ALA A 106 -2.58 29.61 -8.96
C ALA A 106 -2.25 29.14 -10.39
N HIS A 107 -2.36 27.83 -10.69
CA HIS A 107 -2.14 27.32 -12.05
C HIS A 107 -3.18 27.84 -13.06
N ILE A 108 -4.43 28.08 -12.63
CA ILE A 108 -5.45 28.70 -13.51
C ILE A 108 -5.05 30.14 -13.83
N GLN A 109 -4.61 30.90 -12.83
CA GLN A 109 -4.20 32.31 -12.99
C GLN A 109 -2.94 32.46 -13.84
N GLU A 110 -1.93 31.58 -13.64
CA GLU A 110 -0.71 31.54 -14.45
C GLU A 110 -1.01 31.22 -15.93
N GLY A 111 -2.02 30.38 -16.19
CA GLY A 111 -2.52 30.11 -17.55
C GLY A 111 -3.36 31.24 -18.16
N GLY A 112 -3.50 32.39 -17.48
CA GLY A 112 -4.30 33.54 -17.92
C GLY A 112 -5.82 33.40 -17.66
N GLY A 113 -6.23 32.36 -16.92
CA GLY A 113 -7.63 32.15 -16.53
C GLY A 113 -8.00 32.88 -15.24
N ILE A 114 -9.30 33.00 -14.97
CA ILE A 114 -9.82 33.51 -13.69
C ILE A 114 -10.22 32.30 -12.84
N ALA A 115 -9.55 32.11 -11.70
CA ALA A 115 -9.91 31.06 -10.76
C ALA A 115 -11.24 31.40 -10.06
N ALA A 116 -12.16 30.42 -10.01
CA ALA A 116 -13.35 30.54 -9.19
C ALA A 116 -12.98 30.51 -7.70
N GLU A 117 -13.63 31.34 -6.89
CA GLU A 117 -13.46 31.31 -5.44
C GLU A 117 -13.99 29.99 -4.88
N ARG A 118 -13.23 29.33 -4.02
CA ARG A 118 -13.68 28.12 -3.33
C ARG A 118 -14.71 28.52 -2.26
N ALA A 119 -15.88 27.87 -2.25
CA ALA A 119 -16.86 27.98 -1.17
C ALA A 119 -16.42 27.25 0.11
#